data_AF-A0A948HHP4-F1
#
_entry.id   AF-A0A948HHP4-F1
#
_cell.length_a   1.000
_cell.length_b   1.000
_cell.length_c   1.000
_cell.angle_alpha   90.00
_cell.angle_beta   90.00
_cell.angle_gamma   90.00
#
_symmetry.space_group_name_H-M   'P 1'
#
loop_
_entity.id
_entity.type
_entity.pdbx_description
1 polymer ?
#
loop_
_entity_poly.entity_id
_entity_poly.type
_entity_poly.pdbx_seq_one_letter_code
_entity_poly.pdbx_strand_id
1 'polypeptide(L)'
;MVEESGFKNNYLFTLVKFILFLIIFCFLAEMTKEFWKEIRSKENFDIAVFVLSLVSCFGFYAFIADLNGVYKGIQNFFFRSSFFTLVFPSLLILLGLGFFLLPKVLQFTYNRDIFVFIGGFVLVMHLVFIARETKGHNFSAVINYLFIFGILYLLNLIIFSIYLKISYSMGIGKLILEGAKQGAILIQTIFTQALR
;
A
#
# COMPACT_ATOMS: atom_id res chain seq x y z
N MET A 1 -9.68 39.46 -16.31
CA MET A 1 -10.82 38.55 -16.02
C MET A 1 -10.57 37.17 -16.62
N VAL A 2 -9.44 36.53 -16.32
CA VAL A 2 -9.14 35.14 -16.69
C VAL A 2 -8.32 34.56 -15.55
N GLU A 3 -8.95 34.22 -14.43
CA GLU A 3 -8.24 33.56 -13.30
C GLU A 3 -9.21 32.82 -12.36
N GLU A 4 -10.47 33.28 -12.20
CA GLU A 4 -11.44 32.60 -11.32
C GLU A 4 -11.89 31.21 -11.82
N SER A 5 -11.93 30.98 -13.13
CA SER A 5 -12.36 29.69 -13.71
C SER A 5 -11.33 28.57 -13.48
N GLY A 6 -10.02 28.90 -13.46
CA GLY A 6 -8.94 27.97 -13.19
C GLY A 6 -8.90 27.51 -11.73
N PHE A 7 -9.13 28.43 -10.78
CA PHE A 7 -9.20 28.09 -9.36
C PHE A 7 -10.45 27.27 -9.02
N LYS A 8 -11.64 27.64 -9.53
CA LYS A 8 -12.89 26.87 -9.28
C LYS A 8 -12.81 25.42 -9.77
N ASN A 9 -12.25 25.19 -10.96
CA ASN A 9 -12.06 23.83 -11.49
C ASN A 9 -11.14 22.98 -10.61
N ASN A 10 -10.10 23.58 -10.03
CA ASN A 10 -9.14 22.88 -9.20
C ASN A 10 -9.74 22.45 -7.84
N TYR A 11 -10.61 23.28 -7.26
CA TYR A 11 -11.34 22.95 -6.02
C TYR A 11 -12.40 21.86 -6.23
N LEU A 12 -13.18 21.94 -7.32
CA LEU A 12 -14.19 20.92 -7.65
C LEU A 12 -13.52 19.56 -7.85
N PHE A 13 -12.41 19.52 -8.60
CA PHE A 13 -11.65 18.29 -8.82
C PHE A 13 -11.04 17.73 -7.52
N THR A 14 -10.55 18.61 -6.65
CA THR A 14 -10.05 18.21 -5.32
C THR A 14 -11.17 17.63 -4.45
N LEU A 15 -12.36 18.23 -4.47
CA LEU A 15 -13.52 17.73 -3.73
C LEU A 15 -13.95 16.34 -4.23
N VAL A 16 -14.00 16.14 -5.56
CA VAL A 16 -14.29 14.83 -6.16
C VAL A 16 -13.26 13.80 -5.71
N LYS A 17 -11.96 14.12 -5.76
CA LYS A 17 -10.90 13.23 -5.27
C LYS A 17 -11.05 12.91 -3.79
N PHE A 18 -11.46 13.88 -2.97
CA PHE A 18 -11.68 13.66 -1.55
C PHE A 18 -12.85 12.69 -1.31
N ILE A 19 -13.99 12.88 -1.99
CA ILE A 19 -15.14 11.96 -1.90
C ILE A 19 -14.74 10.56 -2.36
N LEU A 20 -14.04 10.44 -3.49
CA LEU A 20 -13.54 9.16 -3.98
C LEU A 20 -12.55 8.52 -3.00
N PHE A 21 -11.68 9.30 -2.37
CA PHE A 21 -10.80 8.82 -1.32
C PHE A 21 -11.60 8.27 -0.13
N LEU A 22 -12.65 8.95 0.33
CA LEU A 22 -13.48 8.44 1.44
C LEU A 22 -14.14 7.10 1.09
N ILE A 23 -14.62 6.95 -0.15
CA ILE A 23 -15.15 5.68 -0.66
C ILE A 23 -14.05 4.61 -0.62
N ILE A 24 -12.89 4.90 -1.21
CA ILE A 24 -11.73 3.98 -1.24
C ILE A 24 -11.28 3.62 0.19
N PHE A 25 -11.31 4.57 1.12
CA PHE A 25 -10.91 4.38 2.50
C PHE A 25 -11.83 3.38 3.23
N CYS A 26 -13.14 3.38 2.92
CA CYS A 26 -14.06 2.38 3.45
C CYS A 26 -13.69 0.97 3.00
N PHE A 27 -13.39 0.79 1.70
CA PHE A 27 -12.91 -0.49 1.18
C PHE A 27 -11.56 -0.89 1.78
N LEU A 28 -10.63 0.06 1.90
CA LEU A 28 -9.32 -0.15 2.48
C LEU A 28 -9.42 -0.64 3.93
N ALA A 29 -10.27 0.00 4.73
CA ALA A 29 -10.48 -0.38 6.12
C ALA A 29 -11.03 -1.81 6.24
N GLU A 30 -12.08 -2.14 5.49
CA GLU A 30 -12.70 -3.47 5.56
C GLU A 30 -11.82 -4.57 4.95
N MET A 31 -11.17 -4.32 3.82
CA MET A 31 -10.20 -5.26 3.24
C MET A 31 -9.00 -5.49 4.18
N THR A 32 -8.54 -4.46 4.88
CA THR A 32 -7.47 -4.62 5.90
C THR A 32 -7.95 -5.47 7.07
N LYS A 33 -9.19 -5.30 7.53
CA LYS A 33 -9.75 -6.16 8.59
C LYS A 33 -9.83 -7.62 8.14
N GLU A 34 -10.36 -7.88 6.95
CA GLU A 34 -10.45 -9.24 6.42
C GLU A 34 -9.07 -9.88 6.19
N PHE A 35 -8.09 -9.09 5.74
CA PHE A 35 -6.70 -9.50 5.64
C PHE A 35 -6.14 -9.99 6.99
N TRP A 36 -6.34 -9.22 8.05
CA TRP A 36 -5.88 -9.59 9.39
C TRP A 36 -6.61 -10.81 9.94
N LYS A 37 -7.92 -10.93 9.71
CA LYS A 37 -8.67 -12.14 10.10
C LYS A 37 -8.14 -13.38 9.38
N GLU A 38 -7.86 -13.27 8.10
CA GLU A 38 -7.33 -14.37 7.30
C GLU A 38 -5.89 -14.74 7.70
N ILE A 39 -5.03 -13.77 8.03
CA ILE A 39 -3.69 -14.08 8.57
C ILE A 39 -3.79 -14.84 9.89
N ARG A 40 -4.62 -14.35 10.82
CA ARG A 40 -4.75 -14.95 12.16
C ARG A 40 -5.33 -16.36 12.12
N SER A 41 -6.06 -16.72 11.07
CA SER A 41 -6.60 -18.06 10.89
C SER A 41 -5.59 -19.04 10.28
N LYS A 42 -4.40 -18.60 9.84
CA LYS A 42 -3.37 -19.49 9.30
C LYS A 42 -2.48 -20.03 10.40
N GLU A 43 -2.59 -21.33 10.62
CA GLU A 43 -1.63 -22.08 11.43
C GLU A 43 -0.22 -21.92 10.84
N ASN A 44 0.76 -21.67 11.71
CA ASN A 44 2.18 -21.44 11.40
C ASN A 44 2.54 -20.07 10.78
N PHE A 45 1.61 -19.12 10.69
CA PHE A 45 1.98 -17.74 10.34
C PHE A 45 2.49 -17.00 11.57
N ASP A 46 3.75 -16.58 11.56
CA ASP A 46 4.31 -15.77 12.65
C ASP A 46 3.96 -14.28 12.46
N ILE A 47 2.97 -13.84 13.23
CA ILE A 47 2.53 -12.43 13.25
C ILE A 47 3.62 -11.51 13.79
N ALA A 48 4.44 -11.96 14.74
CA ALA A 48 5.51 -11.14 15.30
C ALA A 48 6.58 -10.85 14.24
N VAL A 49 6.95 -11.85 13.43
CA VAL A 49 7.86 -11.67 12.29
C VAL A 49 7.28 -10.70 11.26
N PHE A 50 5.98 -10.83 10.95
CA PHE A 50 5.32 -9.90 10.04
C PHE A 50 5.35 -8.47 10.58
N VAL A 51 4.91 -8.24 11.82
CA VAL A 51 4.92 -6.91 12.44
C VAL A 51 6.33 -6.34 12.53
N LEU A 52 7.32 -7.17 12.91
CA LEU A 52 8.72 -6.78 12.96
C LEU A 52 9.22 -6.30 11.60
N SER A 53 8.82 -6.96 10.50
CA SER A 53 9.18 -6.53 9.15
C SER A 53 8.65 -5.14 8.80
N LEU A 54 7.39 -4.85 9.18
CA LEU A 54 6.76 -3.56 8.92
C LEU A 54 7.45 -2.45 9.73
N VAL A 55 7.66 -2.68 11.01
CA VAL A 55 8.30 -1.74 11.93
C VAL A 55 9.76 -1.51 11.56
N SER A 56 10.49 -2.56 11.18
CA SER A 56 11.89 -2.46 10.76
C SER A 56 12.04 -1.63 9.48
N CYS A 57 11.16 -1.84 8.50
CA CYS A 57 11.17 -1.05 7.27
C CYS A 57 10.85 0.42 7.56
N PHE A 58 9.83 0.67 8.38
CA PHE A 58 9.45 2.02 8.76
C PHE A 58 10.56 2.71 9.56
N GLY A 59 11.13 2.04 10.55
CA GLY A 59 12.21 2.55 11.39
C GLY A 59 13.49 2.84 10.59
N PHE A 60 13.88 1.92 9.70
CA PHE A 60 14.99 2.15 8.77
C PHE A 60 14.75 3.41 7.94
N TYR A 61 13.56 3.57 7.37
CA TYR A 61 13.29 4.72 6.54
C TYR A 61 13.24 6.03 7.35
N ALA A 62 12.45 6.06 8.42
CA ALA A 62 12.21 7.26 9.22
C ALA A 62 13.47 7.77 9.93
N PHE A 63 14.31 6.86 10.43
CA PHE A 63 15.47 7.23 11.26
C PHE A 63 16.82 7.11 10.56
N ILE A 64 16.93 6.33 9.48
CA ILE A 64 18.21 6.13 8.78
C ILE A 64 18.17 6.78 7.40
N ALA A 65 17.18 6.45 6.58
CA ALA A 65 17.14 6.94 5.21
C ALA A 65 16.79 8.44 5.10
N ASP A 66 15.84 8.93 5.90
CA ASP A 66 15.43 10.35 5.85
C ASP A 66 16.40 11.29 6.56
N LEU A 67 17.16 10.80 7.56
CA LEU A 67 18.11 11.61 8.32
C LEU A 67 19.54 11.59 7.74
N ASN A 68 19.84 10.69 6.80
CA ASN A 68 21.18 10.54 6.24
C ASN A 68 21.32 11.25 4.88
N GLY A 69 22.27 12.19 4.79
CA GLY A 69 22.56 12.94 3.56
C GLY A 69 23.00 12.09 2.37
N VAL A 70 23.62 10.92 2.60
CA VAL A 70 23.99 9.96 1.54
C VAL A 70 22.73 9.35 0.93
N TYR A 71 21.78 8.95 1.78
CA TYR A 71 20.49 8.43 1.33
C TYR A 71 19.68 9.51 0.61
N LYS A 72 19.75 10.77 1.04
CA LYS A 72 19.15 11.90 0.30
C LYS A 72 19.72 12.00 -1.13
N GLY A 73 21.02 11.75 -1.31
CA GLY A 73 21.67 11.71 -2.64
C GLY A 73 21.19 10.54 -3.51
N ILE A 74 21.15 9.34 -2.94
CA ILE A 74 20.64 8.12 -3.60
C ILE A 74 19.17 8.32 -3.98
N GLN A 75 18.36 8.82 -3.05
CA GLN A 75 16.95 9.13 -3.27
C GLN A 75 16.80 10.16 -4.39
N ASN A 76 17.48 11.30 -4.32
CA ASN A 76 17.42 12.33 -5.37
C ASN A 76 17.84 11.80 -6.75
N PHE A 77 18.76 10.84 -6.82
CA PHE A 77 19.15 10.17 -8.07
C PHE A 77 18.01 9.30 -8.63
N PHE A 78 17.36 8.49 -7.80
CA PHE A 78 16.24 7.65 -8.22
C PHE A 78 14.95 8.45 -8.53
N PHE A 79 14.69 9.53 -7.80
CA PHE A 79 13.43 10.29 -7.88
C PHE A 79 13.43 11.44 -8.89
N ARG A 80 14.60 11.94 -9.35
CA ARG A 80 14.65 13.03 -10.35
C ARG A 80 14.33 12.59 -11.78
N SER A 81 14.49 11.30 -12.08
CA SER A 81 14.30 10.79 -13.43
C SER A 81 12.96 10.07 -13.51
N SER A 82 12.05 10.57 -14.35
CA SER A 82 10.73 9.98 -14.61
C SER A 82 10.81 8.49 -14.95
N PHE A 83 11.93 8.06 -15.54
CA PHE A 83 12.22 6.65 -15.83
C PHE A 83 12.50 5.85 -14.55
N PHE A 84 13.40 6.30 -13.69
CA PHE A 84 13.75 5.59 -12.45
C PHE A 84 12.62 5.62 -11.40
N THR A 85 11.83 6.69 -11.35
CA THR A 85 10.63 6.78 -10.50
C THR A 85 9.58 5.73 -10.87
N LEU A 86 9.50 5.31 -12.12
CA LEU A 86 8.61 4.24 -12.59
C LEU A 86 9.27 2.85 -12.50
N VAL A 87 10.54 2.75 -12.90
CA VAL A 87 11.25 1.48 -13.02
C VAL A 87 11.65 0.91 -11.67
N PHE A 88 11.97 1.73 -10.67
CA PHE A 88 12.42 1.25 -9.37
C PHE A 88 11.29 0.59 -8.53
N PRO A 89 10.08 1.18 -8.41
CA PRO A 89 8.92 0.49 -7.83
C PRO A 89 8.58 -0.79 -8.58
N SER A 90 8.64 -0.75 -9.91
CA SER A 90 8.37 -1.90 -10.78
C SER A 90 9.43 -3.01 -10.60
N LEU A 91 10.70 -2.65 -10.39
CA LEU A 91 11.81 -3.56 -10.07
C LEU A 91 11.68 -4.14 -8.67
N LEU A 92 11.22 -3.38 -7.68
CA LEU A 92 10.93 -3.91 -6.34
C LEU A 92 9.78 -4.92 -6.39
N ILE A 93 8.76 -4.65 -7.20
CA ILE A 93 7.66 -5.59 -7.48
C ILE A 93 8.20 -6.82 -8.22
N LEU A 94 9.07 -6.66 -9.24
CA LEU A 94 9.68 -7.76 -10.00
C LEU A 94 10.68 -8.58 -9.17
N LEU A 95 11.48 -7.96 -8.32
CA LEU A 95 12.40 -8.63 -7.39
C LEU A 95 11.64 -9.33 -6.28
N GLY A 96 10.56 -8.72 -5.79
CA GLY A 96 9.53 -9.39 -5.01
C GLY A 96 9.07 -10.64 -5.76
N LEU A 97 8.41 -10.50 -6.91
CA LEU A 97 7.92 -11.61 -7.72
C LEU A 97 8.99 -12.67 -8.07
N GLY A 98 10.24 -12.28 -8.28
CA GLY A 98 11.38 -13.19 -8.47
C GLY A 98 11.67 -14.04 -7.24
N PHE A 99 11.72 -13.40 -6.06
CA PHE A 99 11.79 -14.10 -4.76
C PHE A 99 10.51 -14.90 -4.45
N PHE A 100 9.37 -14.55 -5.03
CA PHE A 100 8.08 -15.24 -4.86
C PHE A 100 8.04 -16.55 -5.68
N LEU A 101 8.58 -16.52 -6.91
CA LEU A 101 8.51 -17.64 -7.85
C LEU A 101 9.65 -18.63 -7.68
N LEU A 102 10.86 -18.16 -7.34
CA LEU A 102 12.05 -19.00 -7.20
C LEU A 102 11.86 -20.19 -6.24
N PRO A 103 11.34 -20.03 -5.02
CA PRO A 103 11.20 -21.15 -4.08
C PRO A 103 10.16 -22.18 -4.55
N LYS A 104 9.10 -21.71 -5.24
CA LYS A 104 8.02 -22.57 -5.74
C LYS A 104 8.39 -23.32 -7.02
N VAL A 105 9.13 -22.67 -7.93
CA VAL A 105 9.58 -23.27 -9.20
C VAL A 105 10.75 -24.23 -8.97
N LEU A 106 11.65 -23.91 -8.04
CA LEU A 106 12.87 -24.70 -7.79
C LEU A 106 12.72 -25.75 -6.66
N GLN A 107 11.55 -25.86 -6.03
CA GLN A 107 11.28 -26.76 -4.91
C GLN A 107 12.30 -26.66 -3.75
N PHE A 108 12.94 -25.51 -3.58
CA PHE A 108 13.87 -25.30 -2.47
C PHE A 108 13.10 -25.24 -1.16
N THR A 109 13.60 -25.93 -0.13
CA THR A 109 13.18 -25.71 1.26
C THR A 109 13.65 -24.33 1.68
N TYR A 110 12.72 -23.48 2.10
CA TYR A 110 13.01 -22.12 2.57
C TYR A 110 12.37 -21.88 3.93
N ASN A 111 12.97 -20.96 4.68
CA ASN A 111 12.44 -20.53 5.97
C ASN A 111 11.22 -19.61 5.73
N ARG A 112 10.07 -20.00 6.27
CA ARG A 112 8.80 -19.27 6.10
C ARG A 112 8.80 -17.92 6.81
N ASP A 113 9.55 -17.76 7.90
CA ASP A 113 9.66 -16.50 8.62
C ASP A 113 10.47 -15.49 7.80
N ILE A 114 11.56 -15.93 7.16
CA ILE A 114 12.32 -15.09 6.22
C ILE A 114 11.42 -14.67 5.04
N PHE A 115 10.59 -15.58 4.54
CA PHE A 115 9.62 -15.28 3.49
C PHE A 115 8.62 -14.20 3.94
N VAL A 116 7.99 -14.36 5.11
CA VAL A 116 7.07 -13.37 5.67
C VAL A 116 7.76 -12.02 5.88
N PHE A 117 8.97 -12.03 6.42
CA PHE A 117 9.75 -10.84 6.70
C PHE A 117 10.07 -10.05 5.42
N ILE A 118 10.63 -10.71 4.40
CA ILE A 118 10.98 -10.06 3.13
C ILE A 118 9.73 -9.50 2.45
N GLY A 119 8.64 -10.26 2.42
CA GLY A 119 7.41 -9.82 1.79
C GLY A 119 6.79 -8.59 2.47
N GLY A 120 6.73 -8.60 3.81
CA GLY A 120 6.24 -7.44 4.57
C GLY A 120 7.15 -6.22 4.44
N PHE A 121 8.47 -6.42 4.42
CA PHE A 121 9.45 -5.36 4.22
C PHE A 121 9.32 -4.69 2.84
N VAL A 122 9.22 -5.48 1.77
CA VAL A 122 9.04 -4.97 0.40
C VAL A 122 7.72 -4.20 0.25
N LEU A 123 6.64 -4.70 0.86
CA LEU A 123 5.34 -4.02 0.85
C LEU A 123 5.42 -2.63 1.50
N VAL A 124 6.03 -2.52 2.66
CA VAL A 124 6.17 -1.22 3.35
C VAL A 124 7.14 -0.31 2.60
N MET A 125 8.23 -0.83 2.06
CA MET A 125 9.18 -0.05 1.29
C MET A 125 8.50 0.60 0.06
N HIS A 126 7.65 -0.17 -0.65
CA HIS A 126 6.90 0.35 -1.79
C HIS A 126 5.94 1.48 -1.38
N LEU A 127 5.19 1.30 -0.29
CA LEU A 127 4.29 2.33 0.24
C LEU A 127 5.05 3.60 0.67
N VAL A 128 6.20 3.43 1.32
CA VAL A 128 7.08 4.52 1.75
C VAL A 128 7.63 5.31 0.57
N PHE A 129 8.06 4.63 -0.50
CA PHE A 129 8.55 5.26 -1.73
C PHE A 129 7.47 6.14 -2.37
N ILE A 130 6.25 5.61 -2.51
CA ILE A 130 5.09 6.33 -3.03
C ILE A 130 4.73 7.53 -2.14
N ALA A 131 4.74 7.32 -0.81
CA ALA A 131 4.36 8.36 0.14
C ALA A 131 5.31 9.58 0.07
N ARG A 132 6.57 9.34 -0.28
CA ARG A 132 7.56 10.41 -0.47
C ARG A 132 7.30 11.23 -1.72
N GLU A 133 7.06 10.56 -2.86
CA GLU A 133 6.86 11.20 -4.17
C GLU A 133 5.57 12.03 -4.24
N THR A 134 4.57 11.63 -3.48
CA THR A 134 3.24 12.26 -3.51
C THR A 134 3.06 13.32 -2.43
N LYS A 135 4.10 13.62 -1.64
CA LYS A 135 4.03 14.58 -0.53
C LYS A 135 3.91 16.01 -1.05
N GLY A 136 2.94 16.76 -0.54
CA GLY A 136 2.80 18.19 -0.80
C GLY A 136 2.26 18.94 0.41
N HIS A 137 2.37 20.27 0.37
CA HIS A 137 2.11 21.14 1.53
C HIS A 137 0.75 21.87 1.49
N ASN A 138 -0.04 21.68 0.43
CA ASN A 138 -1.35 22.31 0.31
C ASN A 138 -2.49 21.27 0.34
N PHE A 139 -3.71 21.72 0.62
CA PHE A 139 -4.87 20.84 0.78
C PHE A 139 -5.10 19.93 -0.45
N SER A 140 -5.01 20.48 -1.66
CA SER A 140 -5.17 19.69 -2.90
C SER A 140 -4.13 18.58 -3.04
N ALA A 141 -2.87 18.87 -2.69
CA ALA A 141 -1.81 17.88 -2.69
C ALA A 141 -2.01 16.81 -1.61
N VAL A 142 -2.49 17.18 -0.42
CA VAL A 142 -2.83 16.22 0.66
C VAL A 142 -3.97 15.29 0.22
N ILE A 143 -5.03 15.83 -0.39
CA ILE A 143 -6.13 15.01 -0.91
C ILE A 143 -5.65 14.08 -2.02
N ASN A 144 -4.84 14.60 -2.94
CA ASN A 144 -4.26 13.79 -4.02
C ASN A 144 -3.35 12.68 -3.47
N TYR A 145 -2.54 12.99 -2.47
CA TYR A 145 -1.73 12.04 -1.73
C TYR A 145 -2.59 10.92 -1.14
N LEU A 146 -3.62 11.27 -0.36
CA LEU A 146 -4.49 10.30 0.31
C LEU A 146 -5.20 9.40 -0.69
N PHE A 147 -5.69 9.98 -1.79
CA PHE A 147 -6.33 9.25 -2.87
C PHE A 147 -5.39 8.23 -3.53
N ILE A 148 -4.20 8.66 -3.96
CA ILE A 148 -3.21 7.79 -4.61
C ILE A 148 -2.73 6.70 -3.63
N PHE A 149 -2.43 7.09 -2.40
CA PHE A 149 -1.98 6.18 -1.34
C PHE A 149 -3.04 5.11 -1.05
N GLY A 150 -4.33 5.48 -0.97
CA GLY A 150 -5.42 4.54 -0.74
C GLY A 150 -5.54 3.47 -1.83
N ILE A 151 -5.48 3.87 -3.10
CA ILE A 151 -5.50 2.93 -4.24
C ILE A 151 -4.31 1.99 -4.20
N LEU A 152 -3.11 2.53 -3.99
CA LEU A 152 -1.88 1.75 -4.00
C LEU A 152 -1.80 0.83 -2.79
N TYR A 153 -2.31 1.24 -1.63
CA TYR A 153 -2.43 0.37 -0.47
C TYR A 153 -3.36 -0.82 -0.74
N LEU A 154 -4.53 -0.60 -1.35
CA LEU A 154 -5.43 -1.68 -1.76
C LEU A 154 -4.75 -2.67 -2.72
N LEU A 155 -4.06 -2.15 -3.74
CA LEU A 155 -3.31 -2.98 -4.69
C LEU A 155 -2.20 -3.77 -4.00
N ASN A 156 -1.41 -3.12 -3.13
CA ASN A 156 -0.36 -3.78 -2.36
C ASN A 156 -0.92 -4.89 -1.47
N LEU A 157 -2.07 -4.66 -0.83
CA LEU A 157 -2.72 -5.65 0.00
C LEU A 157 -3.15 -6.89 -0.82
N ILE A 158 -3.67 -6.69 -2.03
CA ILE A 158 -4.01 -7.79 -2.95
C ILE A 158 -2.75 -8.54 -3.40
N ILE A 159 -1.70 -7.83 -3.83
CA ILE A 159 -0.43 -8.43 -4.28
C ILE A 159 0.21 -9.23 -3.13
N PHE A 160 0.20 -8.70 -1.92
CA PHE A 160 0.73 -9.40 -0.76
C PHE A 160 -0.16 -10.57 -0.32
N SER A 161 -1.46 -10.50 -0.53
CA SER A 161 -2.33 -11.68 -0.35
C SER A 161 -2.01 -12.78 -1.37
N ILE A 162 -1.68 -12.41 -2.61
CA ILE A 162 -1.16 -13.34 -3.64
C ILE A 162 0.17 -13.95 -3.19
N TYR A 163 1.06 -13.14 -2.61
CA TYR A 163 2.32 -13.61 -2.03
C TYR A 163 2.09 -14.68 -0.96
N LEU A 164 1.28 -14.36 0.05
CA LEU A 164 1.05 -15.24 1.18
C LEU A 164 0.31 -16.52 0.76
N LYS A 165 -0.47 -16.48 -0.34
CA LYS A 165 -1.07 -17.69 -0.92
C LYS A 165 -0.03 -18.75 -1.32
N ILE A 166 1.20 -18.37 -1.65
CA ILE A 166 2.25 -19.30 -2.05
C ILE A 166 2.66 -20.23 -0.89
N SER A 167 2.81 -19.68 0.32
CA SER A 167 3.32 -20.42 1.48
C SER A 167 2.25 -20.81 2.50
N TYR A 168 1.15 -20.05 2.56
CA TYR A 168 0.12 -20.16 3.60
C TYR A 168 -1.31 -20.37 3.07
N SER A 169 -1.48 -20.63 1.76
CA SER A 169 -2.80 -20.92 1.16
C SER A 169 -3.88 -19.89 1.53
N MET A 170 -3.53 -18.61 1.47
CA MET A 170 -4.40 -17.49 1.77
C MET A 170 -5.62 -17.41 0.83
N GLY A 171 -6.81 -17.20 1.40
CA GLY A 171 -8.07 -17.10 0.67
C GLY A 171 -8.28 -15.73 0.03
N ILE A 172 -7.56 -15.42 -1.05
CA ILE A 172 -7.64 -14.11 -1.75
C ILE A 172 -9.07 -13.78 -2.19
N GLY A 173 -9.81 -14.78 -2.71
CA GLY A 173 -11.19 -14.59 -3.15
C GLY A 173 -12.11 -14.17 -2.00
N LYS A 174 -11.93 -14.75 -0.82
CA LYS A 174 -12.66 -14.38 0.39
C LYS A 174 -12.33 -12.94 0.81
N LEU A 175 -11.04 -12.60 0.79
CA LEU A 175 -10.58 -11.25 1.13
C LEU A 175 -11.17 -10.18 0.22
N ILE A 176 -11.16 -10.40 -1.10
CA ILE A 176 -11.71 -9.44 -2.06
C ILE A 176 -13.24 -9.37 -1.94
N LEU A 177 -13.92 -10.52 -1.91
CA LEU A 177 -15.37 -10.58 -1.93
C LEU A 177 -15.98 -10.06 -0.62
N GLU A 178 -15.50 -10.54 0.53
CA GLU A 178 -16.01 -10.08 1.83
C GLU A 178 -15.57 -8.64 2.13
N GLY A 179 -14.34 -8.27 1.82
CA GLY A 179 -13.86 -6.89 1.98
C GLY A 179 -14.64 -5.90 1.12
N ALA A 180 -14.95 -6.25 -0.14
CA ALA A 180 -15.79 -5.42 -1.01
C ALA A 180 -17.24 -5.32 -0.51
N LYS A 181 -17.82 -6.44 -0.07
CA LYS A 181 -19.18 -6.47 0.47
C LYS A 181 -19.30 -5.61 1.72
N GLN A 182 -18.38 -5.78 2.69
CA GLN A 182 -18.39 -5.00 3.92
C GLN A 182 -18.07 -3.53 3.66
N GLY A 183 -17.15 -3.23 2.74
CA GLY A 183 -16.85 -1.86 2.32
C GLY A 183 -18.08 -1.14 1.75
N ALA A 184 -18.87 -1.83 0.91
CA ALA A 184 -20.12 -1.28 0.39
C ALA A 184 -21.16 -1.03 1.49
N ILE A 185 -21.29 -1.94 2.47
CA ILE A 185 -22.18 -1.77 3.62
C ILE A 185 -21.72 -0.58 4.49
N LEU A 186 -20.42 -0.42 4.70
CA LEU A 186 -19.86 0.70 5.46
C LEU A 186 -20.16 2.04 4.78
N ILE A 187 -20.01 2.10 3.45
CA ILE A 187 -20.40 3.27 2.65
C ILE A 187 -21.88 3.61 2.85
N GLN A 188 -22.77 2.63 2.69
CA GLN A 188 -24.21 2.82 2.89
C GLN A 188 -24.53 3.33 4.30
N THR A 189 -23.85 2.78 5.31
CA THR A 189 -24.02 3.18 6.71
C THR A 189 -23.62 4.64 6.93
N ILE A 190 -22.46 5.03 6.41
CA ILE A 190 -21.95 6.41 6.51
C ILE A 190 -22.89 7.39 5.81
N PHE A 191 -23.33 7.08 4.58
CA PHE A 191 -24.27 7.94 3.86
C PHE A 191 -25.61 8.08 4.62
N THR A 192 -26.13 6.98 5.16
CA THR A 192 -27.39 7.00 5.92
C THR A 192 -27.27 7.80 7.21
N GLN A 193 -26.12 7.76 7.88
CA GLN A 193 -25.84 8.58 9.06
C GLN A 193 -25.66 10.07 8.70
N ALA A 194 -25.04 10.38 7.57
CA ALA A 194 -24.84 11.76 7.12
C ALA A 194 -26.12 12.45 6.61
N LEU A 195 -27.12 11.66 6.19
CA LEU A 195 -28.44 12.13 5.74
C LEU A 195 -29.47 12.28 6.88
N ARG A 196 -29.15 11.81 8.09
CA ARG A 196 -29.95 12.00 9.30
C ARG A 196 -29.48 13.22 10.07
#